data_AF-W4S415-F1
#
_entry.id   AF-W4S415-F1
#
_cell.length_a   1.000
_cell.length_b   1.000
_cell.length_c   1.000
_cell.angle_alpha   90.00
_cell.angle_beta   90.00
_cell.angle_gamma   90.00
#
_symmetry.space_group_name_H-M   'P 1'
#
loop_
_entity.id
_entity.type
_entity.pdbx_description
1 polymer ?
#
loop_
_entity_poly.entity_id
_entity_poly.type
_entity_poly.pdbx_seq_one_letter_code
_entity_poly.pdbx_strand_id
1 'polypeptide(L)'
;MQQTDAVPGIDRLRLTGVRPACQPRLTNKRICDTAARHPVTTAVLAGRTIRLGEHAGKCAILRDDEVLPLGIGAPCYFSINREYGAQVHHFHGSDIVLVQHAHPTSAPDWDIKLYGAICAFEAQAVREVDGVLEPGSVATSWHCDPTMGGDQKQFVYSYDTWPKRETQPPSRKQKQKQTQP
;
A
#
# COMPACT_ATOMS: atom_id res chain seq x y z
N MET A 1 36.46 61.03 7.42
CA MET A 1 36.41 60.74 5.97
C MET A 1 36.00 59.29 5.81
N GLN A 2 34.81 59.10 5.28
CA GLN A 2 34.21 57.81 4.97
C GLN A 2 34.73 57.35 3.61
N GLN A 3 35.22 56.12 3.49
CA GLN A 3 35.04 55.30 2.29
C GLN A 3 35.33 53.84 2.66
N THR A 4 34.26 53.06 2.73
CA THR A 4 34.26 51.59 2.79
C THR A 4 34.51 51.05 1.39
N ASP A 5 35.61 50.34 1.19
CA ASP A 5 35.83 49.54 -0.01
C ASP A 5 35.46 48.08 0.25
N ALA A 6 34.72 47.53 -0.71
CA ALA A 6 34.01 46.28 -0.65
C ALA A 6 34.91 45.04 -0.81
N VAL A 7 34.57 44.00 -0.07
CA VAL A 7 35.14 42.64 -0.15
C VAL A 7 34.72 41.95 -1.46
N PRO A 8 35.63 41.35 -2.25
CA PRO A 8 35.27 40.42 -3.30
C PRO A 8 35.27 38.99 -2.75
N GLY A 9 34.24 38.21 -3.07
CA GLY A 9 34.26 36.75 -2.88
C GLY A 9 33.06 36.19 -2.13
N ILE A 10 31.86 36.29 -2.71
CA ILE A 10 30.82 35.29 -2.41
C ILE A 10 31.01 34.17 -3.44
N ASP A 11 31.82 33.19 -3.04
CA ASP A 11 31.89 31.92 -3.73
C ASP A 11 30.53 31.23 -3.55
N ARG A 12 29.77 31.15 -4.64
CA ARG A 12 28.51 30.42 -4.69
C ARG A 12 28.85 28.95 -4.50
N LEU A 13 28.76 28.44 -3.27
CA LEU A 13 28.59 27.02 -3.03
C LEU A 13 27.30 26.58 -3.74
N ARG A 14 27.45 26.12 -4.98
CA ARG A 14 26.49 25.20 -5.58
C ARG A 14 26.55 23.94 -4.73
N LEU A 15 25.57 23.79 -3.85
CA LEU A 15 25.13 22.48 -3.38
C LEU A 15 24.73 21.69 -4.63
N THR A 16 25.70 20.95 -5.18
CA THR A 16 25.44 19.85 -6.09
C THR A 16 24.78 18.78 -5.26
N GLY A 17 23.47 18.90 -5.09
CA GLY A 17 22.65 17.77 -4.69
C GLY A 17 22.89 16.67 -5.71
N VAL A 18 23.57 15.62 -5.28
CA VAL A 18 23.65 14.35 -6.01
C VAL A 18 22.23 13.79 -6.03
N ARG A 19 21.45 14.22 -7.03
CA ARG A 19 20.25 13.51 -7.43
C ARG A 19 20.75 12.17 -7.97
N PRO A 20 20.19 11.02 -7.56
CA PRO A 20 20.44 9.80 -8.30
C PRO A 20 19.81 10.03 -9.68
N ALA A 21 20.66 10.34 -10.65
CA ALA A 21 20.25 10.45 -12.03
C ALA A 21 19.90 9.04 -12.48
N CYS A 22 18.61 8.73 -12.59
CA CYS A 22 18.16 7.66 -13.46
C CYS A 22 18.73 7.93 -14.86
N GLN A 23 19.83 7.25 -15.20
CA GLN A 23 20.43 7.34 -16.52
C GLN A 23 19.41 6.80 -17.55
N PRO A 24 19.02 7.59 -18.56
CA PRO A 24 18.14 7.13 -19.60
C PRO A 24 19.00 6.49 -20.69
N ARG A 25 19.27 5.20 -20.60
CA ARG A 25 19.57 4.40 -21.78
C ARG A 25 18.65 3.19 -21.77
N LEU A 26 18.11 2.92 -22.95
CA LEU A 26 17.10 1.94 -23.30
C LEU A 26 15.65 2.45 -23.19
N THR A 27 15.09 2.64 -24.38
CA THR A 27 13.74 3.06 -24.71
C THR A 27 12.69 2.06 -24.23
N ASN A 28 12.36 2.06 -22.93
CA ASN A 28 11.08 1.49 -22.48
C ASN A 28 10.56 2.14 -21.17
N LYS A 29 10.58 3.47 -21.13
CA LYS A 29 10.10 4.26 -19.97
C LYS A 29 8.58 4.26 -19.78
N ARG A 30 7.77 3.52 -20.55
CA ARG A 30 6.30 3.69 -20.54
C ARG A 30 5.51 2.70 -19.71
N ILE A 31 6.02 1.50 -19.46
CA ILE A 31 5.21 0.43 -18.81
C ILE A 31 5.41 0.40 -17.29
N CYS A 32 6.54 0.90 -16.78
CA CYS A 32 6.78 1.03 -15.33
C CYS A 32 6.26 2.36 -14.74
N ASP A 33 5.74 3.26 -15.57
CA ASP A 33 5.53 4.66 -15.22
C ASP A 33 4.11 4.96 -14.68
N THR A 34 3.12 4.09 -14.93
CA THR A 34 1.72 4.42 -14.63
C THR A 34 1.40 4.32 -13.13
N ALA A 35 1.84 3.27 -12.41
CA ALA A 35 1.77 3.26 -10.94
C ALA A 35 2.86 4.13 -10.27
N ALA A 36 3.96 4.40 -10.98
CA ALA A 36 5.02 5.27 -10.47
C ALA A 36 4.66 6.76 -10.50
N ARG A 37 3.70 7.19 -11.32
CA ARG A 37 3.35 8.62 -11.44
C ARG A 37 2.40 9.11 -10.36
N HIS A 38 1.42 8.30 -9.91
CA HIS A 38 0.49 8.67 -8.85
C HIS A 38 0.02 7.43 -8.05
N PRO A 39 0.84 6.88 -7.15
CA PRO A 39 0.41 5.75 -6.32
C PRO A 39 -0.75 6.17 -5.42
N VAL A 40 -1.86 5.43 -5.48
CA VAL A 40 -2.99 5.62 -4.56
C VAL A 40 -2.56 5.12 -3.18
N THR A 41 -2.34 6.05 -2.26
CA THR A 41 -1.79 5.77 -0.91
C THR A 41 -2.79 6.05 0.21
N THR A 42 -4.02 6.44 -0.12
CA THR A 42 -5.09 6.68 0.85
C THR A 42 -6.32 5.90 0.43
N ALA A 43 -7.03 5.32 1.41
CA ALA A 43 -8.30 4.63 1.22
C ALA A 43 -9.27 4.97 2.36
N VAL A 44 -10.56 4.73 2.13
CA VAL A 44 -11.57 4.70 3.20
C VAL A 44 -11.96 3.24 3.40
N LEU A 45 -11.68 2.69 4.58
CA LEU A 45 -11.93 1.30 4.95
C LEU A 45 -12.84 1.28 6.19
N ALA A 46 -14.02 0.65 6.10
CA ALA A 46 -15.02 0.65 7.17
C ALA A 46 -15.33 2.07 7.70
N GLY A 47 -15.46 3.04 6.78
CA GLY A 47 -15.74 4.45 7.09
C GLY A 47 -14.56 5.25 7.67
N ARG A 48 -13.38 4.65 7.85
CA ARG A 48 -12.18 5.33 8.38
C ARG A 48 -11.13 5.52 7.30
N THR A 49 -10.49 6.69 7.32
CA THR A 49 -9.38 6.97 6.42
C THR A 49 -8.15 6.19 6.89
N ILE A 50 -7.54 5.43 5.98
CA ILE A 50 -6.26 4.77 6.17
C ILE A 50 -5.26 5.29 5.14
N ARG A 51 -3.98 5.31 5.52
CA ARG A 51 -2.88 5.74 4.63
C ARG A 51 -1.80 4.68 4.58
N LEU A 52 -1.14 4.55 3.44
CA LEU A 52 0.07 3.75 3.31
C LEU A 52 1.28 4.58 3.73
N GLY A 53 2.14 3.95 4.51
CA GLY A 53 3.43 4.46 4.92
C GLY A 53 4.49 3.37 4.79
N GLU A 54 5.64 3.65 5.40
CA GLU A 54 6.78 2.75 5.48
C GLU A 54 7.15 2.53 6.95
N HIS A 55 7.54 1.31 7.28
CA HIS A 55 8.05 0.93 8.59
C HIS A 55 9.11 -0.18 8.43
N ALA A 56 10.37 0.14 8.74
CA ALA A 56 11.54 -0.76 8.67
C ALA A 56 11.75 -1.42 7.28
N GLY A 57 11.62 -0.66 6.20
CA GLY A 57 11.75 -1.10 4.81
C GLY A 57 10.53 -1.84 4.26
N LYS A 58 9.48 -2.00 5.07
CA LYS A 58 8.23 -2.65 4.72
C LYS A 58 7.10 -1.65 4.64
N CYS A 59 6.04 -2.02 3.96
CA CYS A 59 4.83 -1.22 3.97
C CYS A 59 4.14 -1.24 5.32
N ALA A 60 3.42 -0.17 5.63
CA ALA A 60 2.58 -0.09 6.80
C ALA A 60 1.26 0.59 6.46
N ILE A 61 0.19 0.19 7.15
CA ILE A 61 -1.03 0.98 7.22
C ILE A 61 -0.95 1.89 8.44
N LEU A 62 -1.16 3.17 8.21
CA LEU A 62 -1.31 4.22 9.20
C LEU A 62 -2.80 4.52 9.35
N ARG A 63 -3.32 4.37 10.56
CA ARG A 63 -4.71 4.67 10.91
C ARG A 63 -4.74 5.27 12.30
N ASP A 64 -5.17 6.53 12.40
CA ASP A 64 -5.09 7.29 13.65
C ASP A 64 -3.65 7.26 14.20
N ASP A 65 -3.44 6.77 15.43
CA ASP A 65 -2.12 6.58 16.04
C ASP A 65 -1.58 5.14 15.88
N GLU A 66 -2.30 4.27 15.18
CA GLU A 66 -1.92 2.87 14.95
C GLU A 66 -1.06 2.74 13.68
N VAL A 67 0.01 1.97 13.81
CA VAL A 67 0.86 1.53 12.70
C VAL A 67 0.74 0.01 12.60
N LEU A 68 0.22 -0.48 11.47
CA LEU A 68 0.19 -1.91 11.13
C LEU A 68 1.25 -2.21 10.07
N PRO A 69 2.41 -2.79 10.45
CA PRO A 69 3.40 -3.26 9.50
C PRO A 69 2.85 -4.41 8.66
N LEU A 70 3.19 -4.42 7.37
CA LEU A 70 2.85 -5.44 6.39
C LEU A 70 4.08 -6.29 6.04
N GLY A 71 3.85 -7.45 5.43
CA GLY A 71 4.89 -8.37 4.99
C GLY A 71 5.59 -7.97 3.69
N ILE A 72 5.03 -6.99 2.96
CA ILE A 72 5.49 -6.59 1.61
C ILE A 72 6.44 -5.38 1.65
N GLY A 73 7.32 -5.28 0.66
CA GLY A 73 8.29 -4.20 0.50
C GLY A 73 7.65 -2.82 0.29
N ALA A 74 8.36 -1.78 0.72
CA ALA A 74 8.05 -0.39 0.36
C ALA A 74 8.84 0.04 -0.90
N PRO A 75 8.34 0.99 -1.72
CA PRO A 75 7.07 1.71 -1.60
C PRO A 75 5.86 0.90 -2.11
N CYS A 76 4.69 1.07 -1.49
CA CYS A 76 3.46 0.42 -1.92
C CYS A 76 2.32 1.40 -2.22
N TYR A 77 1.29 0.84 -2.83
CA TYR A 77 0.06 1.50 -3.25
C TYR A 77 -1.12 0.56 -3.05
N PHE A 78 -2.33 1.12 -2.97
CA PHE A 78 -3.55 0.34 -3.02
C PHE A 78 -3.86 -0.07 -4.47
N SER A 79 -4.42 -1.26 -4.65
CA SER A 79 -5.14 -1.61 -5.88
C SER A 79 -6.19 -0.55 -6.18
N ILE A 80 -6.38 -0.21 -7.46
CA ILE A 80 -7.23 0.91 -7.87
C ILE A 80 -8.58 0.45 -8.43
N ASN A 81 -9.62 1.24 -8.19
CA ASN A 81 -10.93 1.09 -8.81
C ASN A 81 -10.98 1.81 -10.18
N ARG A 82 -12.15 1.80 -10.83
CA ARG A 82 -12.34 2.43 -12.15
C ARG A 82 -12.22 3.95 -12.12
N GLU A 83 -12.39 4.54 -10.94
CA GLU A 83 -12.28 5.97 -10.65
C GLU A 83 -10.86 6.39 -10.23
N TYR A 84 -9.87 5.49 -10.31
CA TYR A 84 -8.49 5.71 -9.86
C TYR A 84 -8.34 6.01 -8.37
N GLY A 85 -9.35 5.67 -7.57
CA GLY A 85 -9.28 5.62 -6.11
C GLY A 85 -8.91 4.22 -5.62
N ALA A 86 -8.74 4.07 -4.31
CA ALA A 86 -8.46 2.76 -3.73
C ALA A 86 -9.66 1.83 -3.94
N GLN A 87 -9.40 0.63 -4.45
CA GLN A 87 -10.40 -0.42 -4.57
C GLN A 87 -10.66 -1.03 -3.20
N VAL A 88 -11.93 -1.01 -2.81
CA VAL A 88 -12.41 -1.62 -1.57
C VAL A 88 -13.42 -2.68 -1.95
N HIS A 89 -13.24 -3.89 -1.45
CA HIS A 89 -14.22 -4.95 -1.56
C HIS A 89 -14.92 -5.16 -0.23
N HIS A 90 -16.25 -5.23 -0.29
CA HIS A 90 -17.05 -5.72 0.83
C HIS A 90 -17.27 -7.23 0.66
N PHE A 91 -16.88 -8.02 1.65
CA PHE A 91 -17.04 -9.47 1.63
C PHE A 91 -17.37 -9.94 3.05
N HIS A 92 -18.43 -10.75 3.20
CA HIS A 92 -18.86 -11.32 4.50
C HIS A 92 -18.88 -10.33 5.68
N GLY A 93 -19.33 -9.10 5.45
CA GLY A 93 -19.48 -8.08 6.50
C GLY A 93 -18.21 -7.26 6.79
N SER A 94 -17.10 -7.55 6.13
CA SER A 94 -15.86 -6.78 6.26
C SER A 94 -15.49 -6.08 4.98
N ASP A 95 -14.94 -4.88 5.12
CA ASP A 95 -14.29 -4.17 4.03
C ASP A 95 -12.83 -4.62 3.92
N ILE A 96 -12.33 -4.71 2.69
CA ILE A 96 -10.99 -5.21 2.37
C ILE A 96 -10.34 -4.32 1.32
N VAL A 97 -9.09 -3.96 1.57
CA VAL A 97 -8.19 -3.34 0.59
C VAL A 97 -7.08 -4.31 0.20
N LEU A 98 -6.49 -4.10 -0.98
CA LEU A 98 -5.33 -4.83 -1.44
C LEU A 98 -4.16 -3.87 -1.56
N VAL A 99 -3.10 -4.11 -0.78
CA VAL A 99 -1.86 -3.35 -0.82
C VAL A 99 -0.89 -4.07 -1.74
N GLN A 100 -0.20 -3.33 -2.61
CA GLN A 100 0.62 -3.86 -3.68
C GLN A 100 1.99 -3.17 -3.72
N HIS A 101 3.00 -3.94 -4.07
CA HIS A 101 4.36 -3.48 -4.32
C HIS A 101 4.88 -4.21 -5.57
N ALA A 102 5.44 -3.46 -6.51
CA ALA A 102 6.07 -4.04 -7.69
C ALA A 102 7.40 -3.34 -7.91
N HIS A 103 8.47 -4.11 -8.07
CA HIS A 103 9.73 -3.58 -8.56
C HIS A 103 10.21 -4.37 -9.78
N PRO A 104 10.73 -3.70 -10.82
CA PRO A 104 11.32 -4.38 -11.96
C PRO A 104 12.43 -5.34 -11.52
N THR A 105 12.49 -6.48 -12.18
CA THR A 105 13.59 -7.44 -12.07
C THR A 105 14.18 -7.71 -13.45
N SER A 106 15.34 -8.35 -13.47
CA SER A 106 15.98 -8.82 -14.70
C SER A 106 16.61 -10.18 -14.45
N ALA A 107 16.58 -11.05 -15.46
CA ALA A 107 17.36 -12.27 -15.47
C ALA A 107 18.28 -12.25 -16.71
N PRO A 108 19.52 -12.80 -16.63
CA PRO A 108 20.51 -12.68 -17.70
C PRO A 108 20.01 -13.15 -19.08
N ASP A 109 19.19 -14.20 -19.10
CA ASP A 109 18.69 -14.83 -20.32
C ASP A 109 17.26 -14.36 -20.70
N TRP A 110 16.74 -13.30 -20.05
CA TRP A 110 15.39 -12.81 -20.28
C TRP A 110 15.32 -11.81 -21.44
N ASP A 111 14.71 -12.21 -22.55
CA ASP A 111 14.45 -11.30 -23.66
C ASP A 111 13.21 -10.43 -23.38
N ILE A 112 13.45 -9.23 -22.84
CA ILE A 112 12.41 -8.23 -22.54
C ILE A 112 11.61 -7.85 -23.79
N LYS A 113 12.19 -7.89 -25.00
CA LYS A 113 11.47 -7.51 -26.22
C LYS A 113 10.45 -8.55 -26.63
N LEU A 114 10.72 -9.83 -26.33
CA LEU A 114 9.84 -10.94 -26.68
C LEU A 114 8.81 -11.22 -25.59
N TYR A 115 9.20 -11.11 -24.32
CA TYR A 115 8.38 -11.57 -23.18
C TYR A 115 7.86 -10.45 -22.27
N GLY A 116 8.26 -9.20 -22.51
CA GLY A 116 7.92 -8.07 -21.64
C GLY A 116 8.82 -7.96 -20.40
N ALA A 117 8.55 -6.99 -19.53
CA ALA A 117 9.28 -6.84 -18.28
C ALA A 117 8.80 -7.87 -17.24
N ILE A 118 9.74 -8.37 -16.43
CA ILE A 118 9.43 -9.14 -15.22
C ILE A 118 9.57 -8.23 -14.00
N CYS A 119 8.70 -8.45 -13.02
CA CYS A 119 8.75 -7.74 -11.75
C CYS A 119 8.77 -8.74 -10.61
N ALA A 120 9.33 -8.36 -9.47
CA ALA A 120 8.93 -8.96 -8.21
C ALA A 120 7.69 -8.20 -7.75
N PHE A 121 6.53 -8.83 -7.92
CA PHE A 121 5.27 -8.29 -7.44
C PHE A 121 4.91 -8.97 -6.12
N GLU A 122 4.59 -8.17 -5.11
CA GLU A 122 4.07 -8.60 -3.83
C GLU A 122 2.72 -7.91 -3.56
N ALA A 123 1.77 -8.63 -3.00
CA ALA A 123 0.51 -8.04 -2.55
C ALA A 123 0.04 -8.65 -1.24
N GLN A 124 -0.63 -7.85 -0.42
CA GLN A 124 -1.22 -8.30 0.83
C GLN A 124 -2.56 -7.61 1.03
N ALA A 125 -3.60 -8.42 1.22
CA ALA A 125 -4.92 -7.91 1.58
C ALA A 125 -4.93 -7.47 3.04
N VAL A 126 -5.73 -6.46 3.37
CA VAL A 126 -6.02 -6.07 4.75
C VAL A 126 -7.51 -5.87 4.89
N ARG A 127 -8.13 -6.56 5.84
CA ARG A 127 -9.54 -6.43 6.15
C ARG A 127 -9.74 -5.68 7.47
N GLU A 128 -10.91 -5.09 7.62
CA GLU A 128 -11.37 -4.55 8.90
C GLU A 128 -12.41 -5.49 9.53
N VAL A 129 -12.20 -5.83 10.80
CA VAL A 129 -13.10 -6.68 11.60
C VAL A 129 -13.21 -6.10 13.01
N ASP A 130 -14.42 -5.71 13.42
CA ASP A 130 -14.72 -5.25 14.78
C ASP A 130 -13.77 -4.14 15.30
N GLY A 131 -13.31 -3.25 14.43
CA GLY A 131 -12.36 -2.19 14.77
C GLY A 131 -10.90 -2.50 14.47
N VAL A 132 -10.55 -3.75 14.21
CA VAL A 132 -9.17 -4.22 14.10
C VAL A 132 -8.81 -4.42 12.63
N LEU A 133 -7.60 -3.98 12.24
CA LEU A 133 -7.04 -4.30 10.93
C LEU A 133 -6.36 -5.66 10.99
N GLU A 134 -6.77 -6.57 10.13
CA GLU A 134 -6.19 -7.91 10.03
C GLU A 134 -5.51 -8.08 8.67
N PRO A 135 -4.17 -8.21 8.62
CA PRO A 135 -3.48 -8.49 7.37
C PRO A 135 -3.65 -9.97 6.98
N GLY A 136 -3.92 -10.20 5.69
CA GLY A 136 -3.91 -11.52 5.09
C GLY A 136 -2.49 -12.02 4.80
N SER A 137 -2.39 -13.12 4.05
CA SER A 137 -1.12 -13.68 3.58
C SER A 137 -0.54 -12.87 2.40
N VAL A 138 0.79 -12.87 2.29
CA VAL A 138 1.49 -12.24 1.15
C VAL A 138 1.35 -13.13 -0.09
N ALA A 139 0.85 -12.55 -1.18
CA ALA A 139 0.89 -13.10 -2.52
C ALA A 139 2.12 -12.58 -3.28
N THR A 140 2.72 -13.42 -4.12
CA THR A 140 3.81 -13.01 -5.01
C THR A 140 3.51 -13.39 -6.46
N SER A 141 3.92 -12.56 -7.42
CA SER A 141 3.85 -12.89 -8.85
C SER A 141 4.98 -12.23 -9.65
N TRP A 142 5.07 -12.53 -10.95
CA TRP A 142 6.07 -11.93 -11.84
C TRP A 142 5.55 -10.82 -12.76
N HIS A 143 4.25 -10.49 -12.64
CA HIS A 143 3.62 -9.51 -13.50
C HIS A 143 3.96 -8.09 -13.06
N CYS A 144 4.26 -7.23 -14.03
CA CYS A 144 4.54 -5.82 -13.80
C CYS A 144 3.31 -4.91 -13.85
N ASP A 145 2.11 -5.42 -14.19
CA ASP A 145 0.92 -4.58 -14.33
C ASP A 145 0.33 -4.24 -12.95
N PRO A 146 0.42 -2.98 -12.52
CA PRO A 146 0.00 -2.54 -11.20
C PRO A 146 -1.36 -1.82 -11.23
N THR A 147 -2.04 -1.76 -12.38
CA THR A 147 -3.11 -0.76 -12.65
C THR A 147 -4.45 -1.32 -13.09
N MET A 148 -4.54 -2.58 -13.49
CA MET A 148 -5.82 -3.25 -13.61
C MET A 148 -6.22 -3.72 -12.20
N GLY A 149 -7.21 -3.04 -11.60
CA GLY A 149 -7.72 -3.38 -10.27
C GLY A 149 -7.83 -4.89 -10.06
N GLY A 150 -7.42 -5.34 -8.88
CA GLY A 150 -7.35 -6.76 -8.58
C GLY A 150 -8.72 -7.46 -8.70
N ASP A 151 -8.70 -8.72 -9.12
CA ASP A 151 -9.88 -9.56 -9.07
C ASP A 151 -10.25 -9.83 -7.60
N GLN A 152 -11.54 -9.98 -7.30
CA GLN A 152 -12.03 -10.17 -5.93
C GLN A 152 -11.28 -11.29 -5.18
N LYS A 153 -10.86 -12.36 -5.88
CA LYS A 153 -10.12 -13.47 -5.27
C LYS A 153 -8.80 -13.00 -4.67
N GLN A 154 -8.11 -12.04 -5.28
CA GLN A 154 -6.87 -11.49 -4.73
C GLN A 154 -7.08 -10.78 -3.38
N PHE A 155 -8.29 -10.28 -3.11
CA PHE A 155 -8.65 -9.67 -1.83
C PHE A 155 -9.01 -10.72 -0.77
N VAL A 156 -9.64 -11.83 -1.17
CA VAL A 156 -10.26 -12.76 -0.21
C VAL A 156 -9.51 -14.08 -0.01
N TYR A 157 -8.64 -14.49 -0.94
CA TYR A 157 -8.08 -15.85 -0.97
C TYR A 157 -7.28 -16.21 0.30
N SER A 158 -6.70 -15.22 0.97
CA SER A 158 -5.81 -15.44 2.10
C SER A 158 -6.52 -15.53 3.46
N TYR A 159 -7.85 -15.43 3.45
CA TYR A 159 -8.67 -15.56 4.64
C TYR A 159 -9.41 -16.90 4.61
N ASP A 160 -8.70 -17.98 4.95
CA ASP A 160 -9.26 -19.34 5.04
C ASP A 160 -10.38 -19.45 6.09
N THR A 161 -10.37 -18.56 7.08
CA THR A 161 -11.33 -18.48 8.18
C THR A 161 -12.06 -17.14 8.17
N TRP A 162 -13.07 -17.03 7.29
CA TRP A 162 -14.14 -16.03 7.43
C TRP A 162 -15.03 -16.42 8.60
N PRO A 163 -15.47 -15.48 9.45
CA PRO A 163 -15.79 -15.82 10.82
C PRO A 163 -17.00 -16.77 10.87
N LYS A 164 -16.76 -17.97 11.42
CA LYS A 164 -17.63 -18.52 12.46
C LYS A 164 -17.27 -17.83 13.78
N ARG A 165 -17.31 -16.49 13.87
CA ARG A 165 -17.59 -15.88 15.17
C ARG A 165 -19.06 -16.11 15.34
N GLU A 166 -19.40 -17.02 16.26
CA GLU A 166 -20.76 -17.12 16.75
C GLU A 166 -21.25 -15.69 16.96
N THR A 167 -22.35 -15.35 16.30
CA THR A 167 -23.19 -14.22 16.63
C THR A 167 -23.57 -14.40 18.09
N GLN A 168 -22.70 -13.98 19.01
CA GLN A 168 -22.99 -13.98 20.43
C GLN A 168 -24.05 -12.89 20.58
N PRO A 169 -25.34 -13.23 20.78
CA PRO A 169 -26.34 -12.21 20.97
C PRO A 169 -25.94 -11.40 22.20
N PRO A 170 -26.14 -10.08 22.19
CA PRO A 170 -25.76 -9.23 23.32
C PRO A 170 -26.40 -9.80 24.57
N SER A 171 -25.57 -10.08 25.58
CA SER A 171 -25.99 -10.62 26.87
C SER A 171 -27.09 -9.73 27.44
N ARG A 172 -28.34 -10.16 27.28
CA ARG A 172 -29.51 -9.47 27.79
C ARG A 172 -29.38 -9.50 29.31
N LYS A 173 -29.08 -8.35 29.90
CA LYS A 173 -29.04 -8.13 31.35
C LYS A 173 -30.21 -8.90 31.97
N GLN A 174 -29.90 -9.94 32.76
CA GLN A 174 -30.89 -10.56 33.62
C GLN A 174 -31.32 -9.49 34.62
N LYS A 175 -32.45 -8.86 34.29
CA LYS A 175 -33.16 -7.97 35.19
C LYS A 175 -33.53 -8.81 36.41
N GLN A 176 -32.89 -8.50 37.53
CA GLN A 176 -33.24 -8.98 38.86
C GLN A 176 -34.76 -8.98 38.98
N LYS A 177 -35.36 -10.17 39.10
CA LYS A 177 -36.69 -10.32 39.67
C LYS A 177 -36.50 -10.86 41.08
N GLN A 178 -36.28 -9.92 41.98
CA GLN A 178 -36.58 -10.08 43.39
C GLN A 178 -38.09 -10.30 43.48
N THR A 179 -38.54 -11.48 43.91
CA THR A 179 -39.92 -11.70 44.33
C THR A 179 -39.92 -12.78 45.41
N GLN A 180 -39.89 -12.33 46.66
CA GLN A 180 -40.48 -13.02 47.81
C GLN A 180 -42.01 -12.99 47.66
N PRO A 181 -42.72 -14.02 48.14
CA PRO A 181 -43.03 -14.14 49.57
C PRO A 181 -42.59 -15.47 50.20
#